data_AF-A0A218WFJ6-F1
#
_entry.id   AF-A0A218WFJ6-F1
#
_cell.length_a   1.000
_cell.length_b   1.000
_cell.length_c   1.000
_cell.angle_alpha   90.00
_cell.angle_beta   90.00
_cell.angle_gamma   90.00
#
_symmetry.space_group_name_H-M   'P 1'
#
loop_
_entity.id
_entity.type
_entity.pdbx_description
1 polymer ?
#
loop_
_entity_poly.entity_id
_entity_poly.type
_entity_poly.pdbx_seq_one_letter_code
_entity_poly.pdbx_strand_id
1 'polypeptide(L)'
;MEEDWKDSKALPKWFTTPPELVSTAICSQAFQQRAAVSPFQFQEAVEGMQANIKIGFCTGDHRDGSPFYGPGNALAHAFAPQDRRLHYDGSEDWSTSTPTLTQVDLESVTMHEIRHT
;
A
#
# COMPACT_ATOMS: atom_id res chain seq x y z
N MET A 1 -7.12 -24.53 0.37
CA MET A 1 -7.20 -24.19 1.81
C MET A 1 -5.77 -24.00 2.26
N GLU A 2 -5.51 -22.88 2.96
CA GLU A 2 -4.22 -22.35 3.48
C GLU A 2 -3.22 -21.89 2.39
N GLU A 3 -2.89 -20.61 2.18
CA GLU A 3 -2.37 -19.50 3.05
C GLU A 3 -0.99 -19.83 3.67
N ASP A 4 0.09 -19.64 2.88
CA ASP A 4 1.48 -19.72 3.33
C ASP A 4 2.21 -18.39 3.08
N TRP A 5 2.17 -17.49 4.08
CA TRP A 5 2.98 -16.26 4.14
C TRP A 5 4.17 -16.38 5.12
N LYS A 6 4.59 -17.58 5.53
CA LYS A 6 5.51 -17.72 6.68
C LYS A 6 7.02 -17.86 6.43
N ASP A 7 7.55 -17.65 5.23
CA ASP A 7 9.00 -17.79 5.00
C ASP A 7 9.69 -16.59 4.34
N SER A 8 9.68 -15.44 5.01
CA SER A 8 10.64 -14.36 4.77
C SER A 8 11.69 -14.27 5.88
N LYS A 9 12.48 -15.34 6.05
CA LYS A 9 13.71 -15.30 6.85
C LYS A 9 14.81 -14.53 6.11
N ALA A 10 14.82 -13.21 6.30
CA ALA A 10 15.99 -12.34 6.50
C ALA A 10 15.60 -10.90 6.16
N LEU A 11 15.30 -10.10 7.17
CA LEU A 11 15.23 -8.64 7.03
C LEU A 11 16.64 -8.06 7.27
N PRO A 12 17.28 -7.39 6.29
CA PRO A 12 18.48 -6.61 6.54
C PRO A 12 18.18 -5.46 7.52
N LYS A 13 19.14 -5.20 8.41
CA LYS A 13 19.07 -4.23 9.51
C LYS A 13 19.03 -2.76 9.05
N TRP A 14 17.97 -2.27 8.40
CA TRP A 14 17.60 -0.83 8.39
C TRP A 14 16.12 -0.55 8.07
N PHE A 15 15.18 -1.41 8.45
CA PHE A 15 13.75 -1.05 8.36
C PHE A 15 13.41 0.04 9.39
N THR A 16 13.45 1.31 8.98
CA THR A 16 12.48 2.30 9.47
C THR A 16 11.31 2.23 8.50
N THR A 17 10.28 1.45 8.82
CA THR A 17 9.07 2.00 9.43
C THR A 17 8.41 0.99 10.37
N PRO A 18 7.90 1.45 11.52
CA PRO A 18 6.56 1.11 11.95
C PRO A 18 5.68 2.38 11.90
N PRO A 19 4.33 2.28 11.81
CA PRO A 19 3.51 1.08 12.05
C PRO A 19 2.42 0.83 10.97
N GLU A 20 2.12 -0.44 10.69
CA GLU A 20 0.99 -0.85 9.82
C GLU A 20 -0.30 -0.08 10.14
N LEU A 21 -0.58 0.20 11.43
CA LEU A 21 -1.78 0.91 11.88
C LEU A 21 -1.93 2.36 11.36
N VAL A 22 -0.84 3.13 11.28
CA VAL A 22 -0.93 4.53 10.82
C VAL A 22 -1.09 4.56 9.29
N SER A 23 -0.39 3.67 8.58
CA SER A 23 -0.61 3.46 7.15
C SER A 23 -2.04 3.01 6.86
N THR A 24 -2.61 2.14 7.70
CA THR A 24 -4.02 1.71 7.62
C THR A 24 -4.98 2.89 7.82
N ALA A 25 -4.75 3.75 8.81
CA ALA A 25 -5.61 4.91 9.04
C ALA A 25 -5.61 5.88 7.85
N ILE A 26 -4.45 6.16 7.26
CA ILE A 26 -4.33 7.00 6.07
C ILE A 26 -4.99 6.35 4.84
N CYS A 27 -4.80 5.04 4.64
CA CYS A 27 -5.48 4.34 3.56
C CYS A 27 -7.00 4.39 3.74
N SER A 28 -7.50 4.19 4.95
CA SER A 28 -8.92 4.29 5.28
C SER A 28 -9.48 5.69 4.99
N GLN A 29 -8.73 6.75 5.34
CA GLN A 29 -9.12 8.13 5.04
C GLN A 29 -9.21 8.39 3.53
N ALA A 30 -8.21 7.98 2.75
CA ALA A 30 -8.25 8.09 1.30
C ALA A 30 -9.45 7.32 0.71
N PHE A 31 -9.71 6.11 1.20
CA PHE A 31 -10.83 5.29 0.74
C PHE A 31 -12.17 5.96 1.05
N GLN A 32 -12.31 6.60 2.21
CA GLN A 32 -13.50 7.38 2.56
C GLN A 32 -13.68 8.62 1.67
N GLN A 33 -12.61 9.34 1.36
CA GLN A 33 -12.67 10.46 0.42
C GLN A 33 -13.12 9.99 -0.98
N ARG A 34 -12.63 8.84 -1.44
CA ARG A 34 -13.08 8.24 -2.69
C ARG A 34 -14.54 7.81 -2.64
N ALA A 35 -14.99 7.19 -1.55
CA ALA A 35 -16.41 6.85 -1.35
C ALA A 35 -17.31 8.09 -1.43
N ALA A 36 -16.87 9.22 -0.86
CA ALA A 36 -17.67 10.46 -0.84
C ALA A 36 -17.96 11.02 -2.25
N VAL A 37 -17.18 10.65 -3.26
CA VAL A 37 -17.31 11.14 -4.64
C VAL A 37 -17.58 10.03 -5.66
N SER A 38 -17.97 8.83 -5.21
CA SER A 38 -18.22 7.68 -6.08
C SER A 38 -19.38 6.82 -5.56
N PRO A 39 -19.93 5.89 -6.37
CA PRO A 39 -20.96 4.96 -5.89
C PRO A 39 -20.36 3.81 -5.04
N PHE A 40 -19.04 3.78 -4.83
CA PHE A 40 -18.37 2.71 -4.10
C PHE A 40 -18.40 2.96 -2.59
N GLN A 41 -18.47 1.86 -1.85
CA GLN A 41 -18.32 1.84 -0.40
C GLN A 41 -17.05 1.07 -0.06
N PHE A 42 -16.31 1.57 0.92
CA PHE A 42 -15.10 0.93 1.41
C PHE A 42 -15.23 0.68 2.91
N GLN A 43 -14.77 -0.49 3.32
CA GLN A 43 -14.67 -0.88 4.71
C GLN A 43 -13.36 -1.62 4.90
N GLU A 44 -12.66 -1.32 5.97
CA GLU A 44 -11.48 -2.07 6.38
C GLU A 44 -11.90 -3.52 6.71
N ALA A 45 -11.17 -4.48 6.14
CA ALA A 45 -11.43 -5.88 6.42
C ALA A 45 -10.97 -6.22 7.84
N VAL A 46 -11.73 -7.07 8.53
CA VAL A 46 -11.30 -7.62 9.82
C VAL A 46 -10.10 -8.52 9.59
N GLU A 47 -9.13 -8.48 10.50
CA GLU A 47 -7.95 -9.35 10.46
C GLU A 47 -8.34 -10.82 10.26
N GLY A 48 -7.68 -11.50 9.33
CA GLY A 48 -7.97 -12.90 8.97
C GLY A 48 -9.16 -13.11 8.02
N MET A 49 -9.89 -12.05 7.65
CA MET A 49 -10.94 -12.11 6.62
C MET A 49 -10.38 -11.82 5.23
N GLN A 50 -11.03 -12.38 4.21
CA GLN A 50 -10.70 -12.05 2.83
C GLN A 50 -11.07 -10.59 2.52
N ALA A 51 -10.07 -9.79 2.16
CA ALA A 51 -10.26 -8.44 1.65
C ALA A 51 -10.43 -8.43 0.12
N ASN A 52 -11.25 -7.52 -0.40
CA ASN A 52 -11.33 -7.29 -1.84
C ASN A 52 -10.06 -6.65 -2.36
N ILE A 53 -9.62 -5.54 -1.76
CA ILE A 53 -8.37 -4.86 -2.09
C ILE A 53 -7.31 -5.27 -1.07
N LYS A 54 -6.15 -5.75 -1.54
CA LYS A 54 -5.01 -6.10 -0.71
C LYS A 54 -3.91 -5.04 -0.89
N ILE A 55 -3.53 -4.41 0.21
CA ILE A 55 -2.51 -3.37 0.25
C ILE A 55 -1.22 -3.94 0.83
N GLY A 56 -0.06 -3.62 0.25
CA GLY A 56 1.23 -4.02 0.76
C GLY A 56 2.32 -2.97 0.51
N PHE A 57 3.35 -2.98 1.34
CA PHE A 57 4.61 -2.26 1.09
C PHE A 57 5.64 -3.29 0.64
N CYS A 58 6.17 -3.11 -0.57
CA CYS A 58 7.09 -4.06 -1.21
C CYS A 58 8.37 -3.34 -1.61
N THR A 59 9.49 -4.04 -1.66
CA THR A 59 10.78 -3.48 -2.12
C THR A 59 11.40 -4.41 -3.14
N GLY A 60 12.10 -3.85 -4.14
CA GLY A 60 12.76 -4.65 -5.15
C GLY A 60 11.80 -5.56 -5.93
N ASP A 61 12.28 -6.73 -6.32
CA ASP A 61 11.46 -7.80 -6.86
C ASP A 61 10.59 -8.43 -5.76
N HIS A 62 9.28 -8.35 -5.97
CA HIS A 62 8.24 -8.88 -5.07
C HIS A 62 7.28 -9.84 -5.80
N ARG A 63 7.79 -10.50 -6.86
CA ARG A 63 7.18 -11.69 -7.50
C ARG A 63 5.84 -11.46 -8.19
N ASP A 64 5.53 -10.23 -8.56
CA ASP A 64 4.34 -9.88 -9.34
C ASP A 64 4.65 -9.39 -10.77
N GLY A 65 5.93 -9.42 -11.15
CA GLY A 65 6.42 -8.99 -12.47
C GLY A 65 6.71 -7.48 -12.58
N SER A 66 6.48 -6.71 -11.52
CA SER A 66 6.65 -5.25 -11.49
C SER A 66 7.60 -4.83 -10.37
N PRO A 67 8.92 -5.10 -10.47
CA PRO A 67 9.85 -4.78 -9.39
C PRO A 67 9.97 -3.26 -9.15
N PHE A 68 10.16 -2.87 -7.89
CA PHE A 68 10.56 -1.52 -7.52
C PHE A 68 12.08 -1.33 -7.61
N TYR A 69 12.53 -0.15 -8.01
CA TYR A 69 13.95 0.15 -8.26
C TYR A 69 14.58 1.10 -7.25
N GLY A 70 13.88 1.38 -6.15
CA GLY A 70 14.36 2.24 -5.08
C GLY A 70 13.87 3.70 -5.20
N PRO A 71 14.29 4.55 -4.24
CA PRO A 71 13.72 5.88 -4.06
C PRO A 71 13.74 6.77 -5.30
N GLY A 72 12.64 7.49 -5.53
CA GLY A 72 12.46 8.42 -6.64
C GLY A 72 12.09 7.74 -7.98
N ASN A 73 11.84 6.43 -7.98
CA ASN A 73 11.29 5.72 -9.14
C ASN A 73 9.76 5.60 -9.02
N ALA A 74 9.19 4.44 -9.34
CA ALA A 74 7.77 4.20 -9.16
C ALA A 74 7.42 4.15 -7.68
N LEU A 75 6.57 5.08 -7.23
CA LEU A 75 6.14 5.18 -5.83
C LEU A 75 5.21 4.05 -5.42
N ALA A 76 4.38 3.58 -6.33
CA ALA A 76 3.40 2.53 -6.11
C ALA A 76 2.94 1.96 -7.45
N HIS A 77 2.23 0.83 -7.39
CA HIS A 77 1.37 0.37 -8.47
C HIS A 77 0.11 -0.30 -7.94
N ALA A 78 -0.95 -0.21 -8.72
CA ALA A 78 -2.19 -0.96 -8.54
C ALA A 78 -2.46 -1.86 -9.74
N PHE A 79 -3.08 -3.00 -9.46
CA PHE A 79 -3.53 -3.94 -10.49
C PHE A 79 -5.00 -3.71 -10.81
N ALA A 80 -5.41 -4.16 -11.99
CA ALA A 80 -6.80 -4.06 -12.45
C ALA A 80 -7.80 -4.71 -11.45
N PRO A 81 -9.09 -4.33 -11.50
CA PRO A 81 -10.08 -4.74 -10.49
C PRO A 81 -10.32 -6.25 -10.31
N GLN A 82 -9.78 -7.08 -11.20
CA GLN A 82 -9.82 -8.54 -11.07
C GLN A 82 -8.71 -9.08 -10.14
N ASP A 83 -7.55 -8.42 -10.11
CA ASP A 83 -6.40 -8.81 -9.29
C ASP A 83 -6.45 -8.14 -7.89
N ARG A 84 -6.80 -6.84 -7.86
CA ARG A 84 -7.14 -6.10 -6.62
C ARG A 84 -6.00 -5.95 -5.62
N ARG A 85 -4.75 -5.93 -6.11
CA ARG A 85 -3.58 -5.60 -5.31
C ARG A 85 -3.16 -4.15 -5.52
N LEU A 86 -2.65 -3.54 -4.47
CA LEU A 86 -2.03 -2.23 -4.46
C LEU A 86 -0.73 -2.34 -3.67
N HIS A 87 0.41 -2.09 -4.32
CA HIS A 87 1.72 -2.12 -3.68
C HIS A 87 2.34 -0.74 -3.67
N TYR A 88 2.84 -0.31 -2.51
CA TYR A 88 3.71 0.85 -2.37
C TYR A 88 5.18 0.41 -2.40
N ASP A 89 6.07 1.23 -2.93
CA ASP A 89 7.52 1.03 -2.76
C ASP A 89 7.90 1.33 -1.31
N GLY A 90 8.22 0.28 -0.55
CA GLY A 90 8.63 0.37 0.85
C GLY A 90 10.00 1.01 1.07
N SER A 91 10.72 1.39 0.01
CA SER A 91 11.99 2.12 0.10
C SER A 91 11.82 3.65 0.09
N GLU A 92 10.64 4.15 -0.28
CA GLU A 92 10.36 5.60 -0.26
C GLU A 92 10.21 6.13 1.17
N ASP A 93 10.53 7.42 1.36
CA ASP A 93 10.31 8.14 2.61
C ASP A 93 8.86 8.65 2.66
N TRP A 94 7.96 7.79 3.13
CA TRP A 94 6.53 8.09 3.22
C TRP A 94 6.18 8.98 4.41
N SER A 95 5.36 10.00 4.14
CA SER A 95 4.65 10.76 5.16
C SER A 95 3.22 10.26 5.29
N THR A 96 2.78 10.05 6.53
CA THR A 96 1.39 9.77 6.92
C THR A 96 0.70 10.99 7.54
N SER A 97 1.25 12.17 7.30
CA SER A 97 0.76 13.47 7.75
C SER A 97 1.26 14.53 6.75
N THR A 98 1.37 15.80 7.14
CA THR A 98 1.96 16.83 6.26
C THR A 98 3.39 16.46 5.86
N PRO A 99 3.68 16.18 4.58
CA PRO A 99 5.01 15.78 4.13
C PRO A 99 6.02 16.93 4.25
N THR A 100 7.27 16.59 4.55
CA THR A 100 8.41 17.50 4.32
C THR A 100 8.77 17.55 2.84
N LEU A 101 9.73 18.41 2.46
CA LEU A 101 10.14 18.58 1.06
C LEU A 101 10.75 17.32 0.41
N THR A 102 11.20 16.37 1.22
CA THR A 102 11.83 15.11 0.74
C THR A 102 10.92 13.91 0.89
N GLN A 103 9.73 14.08 1.48
CA GLN A 103 8.81 12.99 1.76
C GLN A 103 7.70 12.90 0.73
N VAL A 104 7.19 11.68 0.56
CA VAL A 104 6.08 11.37 -0.32
C VAL A 104 4.80 11.27 0.51
N ASP A 105 3.76 11.99 0.11
CA ASP A 105 2.46 11.94 0.78
C ASP A 105 1.72 10.63 0.47
N LEU A 106 1.58 9.76 1.49
CA LEU A 106 0.95 8.45 1.33
C LEU A 106 -0.53 8.57 0.93
N GLU A 107 -1.24 9.57 1.46
CA GLU A 107 -2.67 9.75 1.19
C GLU A 107 -2.92 10.08 -0.29
N SER A 108 -2.16 11.02 -0.85
CA SER A 108 -2.24 11.40 -2.26
C SER A 108 -1.92 10.24 -3.21
N VAL A 109 -0.90 9.44 -2.89
CA VAL A 109 -0.60 8.24 -3.69
C VAL A 109 -1.69 7.19 -3.53
N THR A 110 -2.22 6.96 -2.33
CA THR A 110 -3.36 6.05 -2.12
C THR A 110 -4.58 6.45 -2.96
N MET A 111 -4.92 7.75 -2.97
CA MET A 111 -6.01 8.32 -3.78
C MET A 111 -5.78 8.13 -5.28
N HIS A 112 -4.52 8.20 -5.73
CA HIS A 112 -4.16 7.88 -7.10
C HIS A 112 -4.41 6.40 -7.40
N GLU A 113 -3.84 5.50 -6.61
CA GLU A 113 -3.78 4.07 -6.93
C GLU A 113 -5.14 3.37 -6.78
N ILE A 114 -5.96 3.75 -5.80
CA ILE A 114 -7.29 3.16 -5.60
C ILE A 114 -8.22 3.33 -6.81
N ARG A 115 -7.94 4.28 -7.71
CA ARG A 115 -8.75 4.46 -8.94
C ARG A 115 -8.53 3.35 -9.97
N HIS A 116 -7.42 2.63 -9.86
CA HIS A 116 -7.01 1.58 -10.78
C HIS A 116 -7.43 0.19 -10.29
N THR A 117 -7.74 0.07 -8.99
CA THR A 117 -8.24 -1.14 -8.33
C THR A 117 -9.75 -1.32 -8.44
#